data_AF-Q0JQ09-F1
#
_entry.id   AF-Q0JQ09-F1
#
_cell.length_a   1.000
_cell.length_b   1.000
_cell.length_c   1.000
_cell.angle_alpha   90.00
_cell.angle_beta   90.00
_cell.angle_gamma   90.00
#
_symmetry.space_group_name_H-M   'P 1'
#
loop_
_entity.id
_entity.type
_entity.pdbx_description
1 polymer ?
#
loop_
_entity_poly.entity_id
_entity_poly.type
_entity_poly.pdbx_seq_one_letter_code
_entity_poly.pdbx_strand_id
1 'polypeptide(L)' 'LLLFQFFKQIAFFVEPSHDCVVECLPTCKSESNPPKFPPITCSAYLSQRYKDTHADLTAYSSNKA' A
#
# COMPACT_ATOMS: atom_id res chain seq x y z
N LEU A 1 -0.43 15.78 39.35
CA LEU A 1 0.86 15.51 38.70
C LEU A 1 0.57 14.68 37.45
N LEU A 2 0.21 15.32 36.33
CA LEU A 2 -0.05 14.64 35.06
C LEU A 2 1.22 14.75 34.22
N LEU A 3 1.96 13.64 34.13
CA LEU A 3 3.07 13.51 33.20
C LEU A 3 2.49 13.53 31.78
N PHE A 4 2.71 14.62 31.05
CA PHE A 4 2.56 14.68 29.61
C PHE A 4 3.61 13.74 29.00
N GLN A 5 3.24 12.48 28.79
CA GLN A 5 4.07 11.54 28.06
C GLN A 5 4.04 11.94 26.58
N PHE A 6 5.07 12.62 26.10
CA PHE A 6 5.27 12.83 24.68
C PHE A 6 5.57 11.49 24.02
N PHE A 7 4.60 10.95 23.31
CA PHE A 7 4.77 9.73 22.55
C PHE A 7 5.20 10.06 21.11
N LYS A 8 6.39 9.58 20.72
CA LYS A 8 6.91 9.68 19.35
C LYS A 8 7.13 8.28 18.83
N GLN A 9 6.48 7.95 17.71
CA GLN A 9 6.71 6.72 16.94
C GLN A 9 7.25 7.10 15.57
N ILE A 10 8.18 6.29 15.07
CA ILE A 10 8.70 6.38 13.71
C ILE A 10 8.41 5.02 13.07
N ALA A 11 7.60 5.02 12.02
CA ALA A 11 7.34 3.82 11.24
C ALA A 11 8.35 3.75 10.09
N PHE A 12 8.97 2.58 9.91
CA PHE A 12 9.83 2.28 8.78
C PHE A 12 9.14 1.20 7.94
N PHE A 13 8.71 1.56 6.74
CA PHE A 13 8.06 0.67 5.80
C PHE A 13 9.10 0.18 4.79
N VAL A 14 9.17 -1.13 4.58
CA VAL A 14 10.04 -1.74 3.58
C VAL A 14 9.19 -2.15 2.40
N GLU A 15 9.55 -1.63 1.24
CA GLU A 15 8.87 -1.88 -0.01
C GLU A 15 9.87 -2.48 -1.02
N PRO A 16 9.43 -3.40 -1.88
CA PRO A 16 10.27 -3.87 -2.98
C PRO A 16 10.43 -2.77 -4.04
N SER A 17 11.25 -3.03 -5.07
CA SER A 17 11.34 -2.13 -6.24
C SER A 17 9.96 -1.91 -6.88
N HIS A 18 9.72 -0.72 -7.45
CA HIS A 18 8.47 -0.38 -8.12
C HIS A 18 8.09 -1.33 -9.26
N ASP A 19 9.09 -1.87 -9.95
CA ASP A 19 8.94 -2.82 -11.06
C ASP A 19 8.87 -4.28 -10.60
N CYS A 20 9.04 -4.53 -9.29
CA CYS A 20 8.93 -5.87 -8.73
C CYS A 20 7.52 -6.41 -8.94
N VAL A 21 7.42 -7.57 -9.59
CA VAL A 21 6.17 -8.32 -9.74
C VAL A 21 5.93 -9.13 -8.47
N VAL A 22 4.86 -8.81 -7.77
CA VAL A 22 4.36 -9.55 -6.61
C VAL A 22 3.37 -10.60 -7.12
N GLU A 23 3.70 -11.87 -6.86
CA GLU A 23 2.86 -13.01 -7.21
C GLU A 23 2.92 -14.10 -6.14
N CYS A 24 2.02 -15.09 -6.23
CA CYS A 24 2.03 -16.22 -5.32
C CYS A 24 3.31 -17.06 -5.53
N LEU A 25 4.07 -17.24 -4.45
CA LEU A 25 5.33 -17.99 -4.47
C LEU A 25 5.12 -19.43 -4.99
N PRO A 26 6.08 -20.00 -5.73
CA PRO A 26 5.96 -21.34 -6.29
C PRO A 26 5.64 -22.42 -5.25
N THR A 27 6.21 -22.31 -4.05
CA THR A 27 6.01 -23.26 -2.95
C THR A 27 4.70 -23.07 -2.20
N CYS A 28 3.95 -21.99 -2.47
CA CYS A 28 2.68 -21.68 -1.81
C CYS A 28 1.45 -21.99 -2.66
N LYS A 29 1.63 -22.48 -3.91
CA LYS A 29 0.55 -22.83 -4.84
C LYS A 29 0.65 -24.29 -5.29
N SER A 30 -0.49 -24.90 -5.56
CA SER A 30 -0.62 -26.23 -6.14
C SER A 30 -1.89 -26.31 -6.99
N GLU A 31 -2.14 -27.43 -7.66
CA GLU A 31 -3.39 -27.66 -8.39
C GLU A 31 -4.62 -27.60 -7.47
N SER A 32 -4.50 -28.14 -6.25
CA SER A 32 -5.56 -28.11 -5.24
C SER A 32 -5.65 -26.79 -4.47
N ASN A 33 -4.63 -25.93 -4.56
CA ASN A 33 -4.57 -24.62 -3.92
C ASN A 33 -4.01 -23.58 -4.90
N PRO A 34 -4.81 -23.12 -5.88
CA PRO A 34 -4.36 -22.15 -6.86
C PRO A 34 -4.16 -20.75 -6.25
N PRO A 35 -3.36 -19.88 -6.89
CA PRO A 35 -3.20 -18.50 -6.47
C PRO A 35 -4.53 -17.76 -6.38
N LYS A 36 -4.75 -17.06 -5.26
CA LYS A 36 -5.98 -16.29 -5.03
C LYS A 36 -6.04 -14.96 -5.80
N PHE A 37 -4.88 -14.41 -6.13
CA PHE A 37 -4.74 -13.10 -6.77
C PHE A 37 -3.81 -13.21 -7.97
N PRO A 38 -4.07 -12.43 -9.04
CA PRO A 38 -3.18 -12.36 -10.18
C PRO A 38 -1.86 -11.63 -9.80
N PRO A 39 -0.76 -11.88 -10.53
CA PRO A 39 0.46 -11.10 -10.42
C PRO A 39 0.21 -9.60 -10.63
N ILE A 40 0.87 -8.75 -9.83
CA ILE A 40 0.77 -7.29 -9.91
C ILE A 40 2.11 -6.64 -9.59
N THR A 41 2.44 -5.50 -10.21
CA THR A 41 3.64 -4.75 -9.82
C THR A 41 3.41 -4.01 -8.51
N CYS A 42 4.46 -3.84 -7.71
CA CYS A 42 4.38 -3.11 -6.44
C CYS A 42 3.84 -1.68 -6.64
N SER A 43 4.34 -0.98 -7.66
CA SER A 43 3.88 0.37 -8.03
C SER A 43 2.38 0.43 -8.36
N ALA A 44 1.87 -0.52 -9.14
CA ALA A 44 0.45 -0.57 -9.50
C ALA A 44 -0.43 -0.81 -8.26
N TYR A 45 -0.03 -1.75 -7.40
CA TYR A 45 -0.75 -2.02 -6.15
C TYR A 45 -0.80 -0.79 -5.26
N LEU A 46 0.34 -0.17 -4.94
CA LEU A 46 0.40 1.02 -4.07
C LEU A 46 -0.41 2.18 -4.64
N SER A 47 -0.28 2.45 -5.95
CA SER A 47 -1.04 3.49 -6.63
C SER A 47 -2.55 3.29 -6.50
N GLN A 48 -3.01 2.03 -6.62
CA GLN A 48 -4.41 1.70 -6.40
C GLN A 48 -4.83 1.94 -4.95
N ARG A 49 -4.03 1.48 -3.98
CA ARG A 49 -4.33 1.71 -2.54
C ARG A 49 -4.44 3.19 -2.20
N TYR A 50 -3.57 4.04 -2.75
CA TYR A 50 -3.64 5.48 -2.53
C TYR A 50 -4.94 6.07 -3.11
N LYS A 51 -5.30 5.71 -4.35
CA LYS A 51 -6.54 6.16 -4.98
C LYS A 51 -7.80 5.71 -4.21
N ASP A 52 -7.80 4.49 -3.68
CA ASP A 52 -8.94 3.91 -2.99
C ASP A 52 -9.19 4.55 -1.60
N THR A 53 -8.13 5.08 -0.96
CA THR A 53 -8.18 5.47 0.46
C THR A 53 -7.90 6.95 0.73
N HIS A 54 -7.22 7.65 -0.16
CA HIS A 54 -6.86 9.05 0.06
C HIS A 54 -7.90 9.97 -0.57
N ALA A 55 -8.11 11.14 0.05
CA ALA A 55 -9.00 12.15 -0.49
C ALA A 55 -8.50 12.62 -1.86
N ASP A 56 -9.42 12.78 -2.81
CA ASP A 56 -9.11 13.38 -4.09
C ASP A 56 -8.76 14.86 -3.89
N LEU A 57 -7.48 15.18 -4.04
CA LEU A 57 -6.97 16.54 -3.85
C LEU A 57 -7.36 17.49 -5.00
N THR A 58 -7.85 16.98 -6.13
CA THR A 58 -8.36 17.84 -7.22
C THR A 58 -9.58 18.66 -6.79
N ALA A 59 -10.34 18.16 -5.81
CA ALA A 59 -11.43 18.90 -5.18
C ALA A 59 -10.94 20.18 -4.46
N TYR A 60 -9.74 20.17 -3.86
CA TYR A 60 -9.18 21.35 -3.20
C TYR A 60 -8.69 22.41 -4.18
N SER A 61 -8.14 22.01 -5.32
CA SER A 61 -7.68 22.93 -6.36
C SER A 61 -8.82 23.68 -7.04
N SER A 62 -9.99 23.05 -7.14
CA SER A 62 -11.21 23.63 -7.74
C SER A 62 -11.86 24.72 -6.86
N ASN A 63 -11.59 24.72 -5.56
CA ASN A 63 -12.12 25.69 -4.59
C ASN A 63 -11.21 26.91 -4.39
N LYS A 64 -10.12 27.03 -5.16
CA LYS A 64 -9.13 28.11 -5.04
C LYS A 64 -9.15 29.09 -6.22
N ALA A 65 -10.14 28.98 -7.11
CA ALA A 65 -10.39 29.88 -8.23
C ALA A 65 -11.55 30.83 -7.92
#